data_AF-A0A328TJ45-F1
#
_entry.id   AF-A0A328TJ45-F1
#
_cell.length_a   1.000
_cell.length_b   1.000
_cell.length_c   1.000
_cell.angle_alpha   90.00
_cell.angle_beta   90.00
_cell.angle_gamma   90.00
#
_symmetry.space_group_name_H-M   'P 1'
#
loop_
_entity.id
_entity.type
_entity.pdbx_description
1 polymer ?
#
loop_
_entity_poly.entity_id
_entity_poly.type
_entity_poly.pdbx_seq_one_letter_code
_entity_poly.pdbx_strand_id
1 'polypeptide(L)'
;MKKVTLLLLGAVALSGCSHSNTSPTDASQLANCQFVLREVDGQVVVPHEGIRPEIGFSEGLKVSWVMCNSFFGQGKVEQGRLSEPQLVSTRILCSNADLNK
;
A
#
# COMPACT_ATOMS: atom_id res chain seq x y z
N MET A 1 22.83 11.71 -50.53
CA MET A 1 21.83 12.05 -49.49
C MET A 1 20.76 10.94 -49.41
N LYS A 2 21.10 9.75 -48.90
CA LYS A 2 20.15 8.61 -48.80
C LYS A 2 20.40 7.67 -47.61
N LYS A 3 21.44 7.95 -46.81
CA LYS A 3 21.86 7.14 -45.65
C LYS A 3 21.58 7.82 -44.30
N VAL A 4 21.22 9.11 -44.31
CA VAL A 4 20.94 9.89 -43.08
C VAL A 4 19.48 9.72 -42.63
N THR A 5 18.58 9.40 -43.57
CA THR A 5 17.15 9.23 -43.28
C THR A 5 16.85 8.00 -42.41
N LEU A 6 17.75 6.99 -42.38
CA LEU A 6 17.54 5.78 -41.59
C LEU A 6 17.91 5.94 -40.11
N LEU A 7 18.65 6.99 -39.75
CA LEU A 7 19.15 7.20 -38.39
C LEU A 7 18.16 7.97 -37.49
N LEU A 8 17.10 8.54 -38.07
CA LEU A 8 16.09 9.31 -37.32
C LEU A 8 14.91 8.46 -36.80
N LEU A 9 14.74 7.22 -37.26
CA LEU A 9 13.62 6.35 -36.84
C LEU A 9 13.88 5.57 -35.54
N GLY A 10 15.11 5.59 -35.00
CA GLY A 10 15.47 4.81 -33.80
C GLY A 10 15.27 5.53 -32.46
N ALA A 11 15.04 6.85 -32.46
CA ALA A 11 15.12 7.65 -31.23
C ALA A 11 13.80 7.78 -30.43
N VAL A 12 12.68 7.28 -30.94
CA VAL A 12 11.34 7.49 -30.31
C VAL A 12 10.88 6.31 -29.44
N ALA A 13 11.60 5.19 -29.42
CA ALA A 13 11.19 3.99 -28.68
C ALA A 13 11.51 4.02 -27.17
N LEU A 14 12.09 5.11 -26.65
CA LEU A 14 12.48 5.25 -25.23
C LEU A 14 11.54 6.14 -24.41
N SER A 15 10.33 6.44 -24.91
CA SER A 15 9.27 6.95 -24.03
C SER A 15 8.84 5.84 -23.08
N GLY A 16 9.63 5.61 -22.03
CA GLY A 16 9.21 4.83 -20.89
C GLY A 16 7.92 5.45 -20.37
N CYS A 17 6.88 4.64 -20.25
CA CYS A 17 5.65 5.06 -19.60
C CYS A 17 5.97 5.39 -18.15
N SER A 18 6.29 6.66 -17.86
CA SER A 18 6.32 7.17 -16.51
C SER A 18 4.86 7.26 -16.08
N HIS A 19 4.33 6.19 -15.49
CA HIS A 19 3.06 6.23 -14.79
C HIS A 19 3.29 7.13 -13.57
N SER A 20 3.06 8.43 -13.74
CA SER A 20 3.03 9.37 -12.63
C SER A 20 1.81 9.00 -11.79
N ASN A 21 2.00 8.14 -10.80
CA ASN A 21 1.00 7.75 -9.80
C ASN A 21 0.65 8.94 -8.91
N THR A 22 -0.02 9.94 -9.49
CA THR A 22 -0.59 11.09 -8.78
C THR A 22 -2.06 11.26 -9.11
N SER A 23 -2.70 10.19 -9.61
CA SER A 23 -4.15 10.08 -9.57
C SER A 23 -4.56 9.87 -8.11
N PRO A 24 -5.59 10.55 -7.60
CA PRO A 24 -6.15 10.26 -6.28
C PRO A 24 -6.42 8.76 -6.23
N THR A 25 -5.85 8.04 -5.25
CA THR A 25 -6.12 6.63 -5.05
C THR A 25 -7.62 6.47 -4.92
N ASP A 26 -8.26 5.97 -5.97
CA ASP A 26 -9.69 5.73 -5.96
C ASP A 26 -9.95 4.54 -5.02
N ALA A 27 -10.96 4.66 -4.18
CA ALA A 27 -11.35 3.63 -3.21
C ALA A 27 -11.50 2.25 -3.87
N SER A 28 -11.94 2.25 -5.13
CA SER A 28 -12.09 1.08 -5.98
C SER A 28 -10.78 0.30 -6.21
N GLN A 29 -9.63 0.96 -6.25
CA GLN A 29 -8.32 0.33 -6.48
C GLN A 29 -7.77 -0.38 -5.25
N LEU A 30 -8.20 0.03 -4.06
CA LEU A 30 -7.82 -0.62 -2.81
C LEU A 30 -8.70 -1.83 -2.50
N ALA A 31 -9.96 -1.83 -2.95
CA ALA A 31 -10.88 -2.91 -2.64
C ALA A 31 -10.35 -4.29 -3.07
N ASN A 32 -10.49 -5.27 -2.18
CA ASN A 32 -10.03 -6.66 -2.33
C ASN A 32 -8.51 -6.81 -2.48
N CYS A 33 -7.74 -5.86 -1.97
CA CYS A 33 -6.28 -5.93 -1.97
C CYS A 33 -5.73 -6.10 -0.55
N GLN A 34 -4.56 -6.74 -0.46
CA GLN A 34 -3.83 -6.98 0.77
C GLN A 34 -2.37 -6.55 0.58
N PHE A 35 -1.84 -5.83 1.56
CA PHE A 35 -0.50 -5.27 1.56
C PHE A 35 0.22 -5.72 2.82
N VAL A 36 1.46 -6.18 2.64
CA VAL A 36 2.32 -6.61 3.75
C VAL A 36 3.25 -5.46 4.12
N LEU A 37 3.36 -5.16 5.41
CA LEU A 37 4.26 -4.14 5.90
C LEU A 37 5.71 -4.63 5.78
N ARG A 38 6.51 -3.91 5.00
CA ARG A 38 7.91 -4.26 4.72
C ARG A 38 8.88 -3.49 5.62
N GLU A 39 8.60 -2.22 5.86
CA GLU A 39 9.53 -1.29 6.51
C GLU A 39 8.74 -0.19 7.22
N VAL A 40 9.25 0.27 8.36
CA VAL A 40 8.77 1.45 9.09
C VAL A 40 9.97 2.33 9.34
N ASP A 41 9.93 3.58 8.86
CA ASP A 41 10.98 4.59 9.07
C ASP A 41 12.43 4.12 8.80
N GLY A 42 12.67 3.37 7.72
CA GLY A 42 14.01 2.85 7.40
C GLY A 42 14.31 1.48 8.01
N GLN A 43 13.48 0.98 8.92
CA GLN A 43 13.70 -0.30 9.61
C GLN A 43 12.83 -1.40 9.02
N VAL A 44 13.49 -2.44 8.51
CA VAL A 44 12.82 -3.62 7.97
C VAL A 44 12.02 -4.30 9.08
N VAL A 45 10.74 -4.50 8.81
CA VAL A 45 9.85 -5.24 9.71
C VAL A 45 10.08 -6.73 9.46
N VAL A 46 10.66 -7.41 10.44
CA VAL A 46 10.84 -8.86 10.41
C VAL A 46 9.58 -9.50 10.99
N PRO A 47 8.88 -10.38 10.24
CA PRO A 47 7.75 -11.13 10.77
C PRO A 47 8.19 -11.90 12.03
N HIS A 48 7.44 -11.73 13.12
CA HIS A 48 7.62 -12.52 14.33
C HIS A 48 6.81 -13.82 14.20
N GLU A 49 7.22 -14.90 14.87
CA GLU A 49 6.56 -16.21 14.80
C GLU A 49 5.02 -16.11 14.84
N GLY A 50 4.39 -16.51 13.73
CA GLY A 50 2.93 -16.52 13.55
C GLY A 50 2.27 -15.19 13.17
N ILE A 51 3.01 -14.06 13.17
CA ILE A 51 2.47 -12.73 12.89
C ILE A 51 3.17 -12.12 11.67
N ARG A 52 2.37 -11.85 10.64
CA ARG A 52 2.77 -11.08 9.46
C ARG A 52 2.03 -9.74 9.47
N PRO A 53 2.73 -8.64 9.82
CA PRO A 53 2.23 -7.28 9.68
C PRO A 53 1.59 -7.01 8.31
N GLU A 54 0.30 -6.74 8.27
CA GLU A 54 -0.44 -6.54 7.02
C GLU A 54 -1.67 -5.66 7.18
N ILE A 55 -2.08 -5.03 6.08
CA ILE A 55 -3.33 -4.29 5.93
C ILE A 55 -4.09 -4.81 4.70
N GLY A 56 -5.36 -5.12 4.90
CA GLY A 56 -6.29 -5.61 3.90
C GLY A 56 -7.48 -4.68 3.75
N PHE A 57 -7.99 -4.61 2.55
CA PHE A 57 -9.14 -3.82 2.17
C PHE A 57 -10.14 -4.75 1.50
N SER A 58 -11.34 -4.86 2.03
CA SER A 58 -12.42 -5.66 1.45
C SER A 58 -13.50 -4.76 0.82
N GLU A 59 -14.56 -5.38 0.30
CA GLU A 59 -15.67 -4.67 -0.33
C GLU A 59 -16.20 -3.51 0.53
N GLY A 60 -16.50 -2.39 -0.12
CA GLY A 60 -16.93 -1.16 0.57
C GLY A 60 -15.81 -0.48 1.36
N LEU A 61 -14.54 -0.80 1.11
CA LEU A 61 -13.37 -0.23 1.78
C LEU A 61 -13.32 -0.51 3.30
N LYS A 62 -13.87 -1.66 3.71
CA LYS A 62 -13.66 -2.18 5.06
C LYS A 62 -12.20 -2.54 5.22
N VAL A 63 -11.55 -1.96 6.22
CA VAL A 63 -10.12 -2.09 6.45
C VAL A 63 -9.88 -3.04 7.61
N SER A 64 -8.94 -3.95 7.44
CA SER A 64 -8.48 -4.87 8.48
C SER A 64 -6.95 -4.86 8.51
N TRP A 65 -6.35 -4.78 9.68
CA TRP A 65 -4.89 -4.93 9.79
C TRP A 65 -4.50 -5.80 10.96
N VAL A 66 -3.41 -6.53 10.76
CA VAL A 66 -2.88 -7.49 11.73
C VAL A 66 -1.46 -7.05 12.07
N MET A 67 -1.25 -6.75 13.34
CA MET A 67 0.06 -6.56 13.96
C MET A 67 0.13 -7.54 15.15
N CYS A 68 0.52 -7.11 16.34
CA CYS A 68 0.28 -7.90 17.54
C CYS A 68 -1.23 -7.98 17.87
N ASN A 69 -1.91 -6.84 17.80
CA ASN A 69 -3.36 -6.79 17.82
C ASN A 69 -3.90 -6.72 16.40
N SER A 70 -5.11 -7.25 16.23
CA SER A 70 -5.88 -7.05 15.02
C SER A 70 -6.78 -5.83 15.18
N PHE A 71 -6.95 -5.10 14.10
CA PHE A 71 -7.75 -3.89 14.04
C PHE A 71 -8.66 -3.92 12.83
N PHE A 72 -9.84 -3.31 12.96
CA PHE A 72 -10.90 -3.34 11.97
C PHE A 72 -11.63 -2.00 11.94
N GLY A 73 -12.07 -1.57 10.76
CA GLY A 73 -12.77 -0.31 10.57
C GLY A 73 -13.43 -0.15 9.20
N GLN A 74 -14.17 0.95 9.03
CA GLN A 74 -14.75 1.41 7.77
C GLN A 74 -13.97 2.59 7.19
N GLY A 75 -13.05 2.30 6.25
CA GLY A 75 -12.12 3.32 5.80
C GLY A 75 -12.76 4.34 4.87
N LYS A 76 -12.12 5.49 4.79
CA LYS A 76 -12.49 6.62 3.93
C LYS A 76 -11.22 7.19 3.28
N VAL A 77 -11.19 7.22 1.94
CA VAL A 77 -10.07 7.81 1.20
C VAL A 77 -10.48 9.18 0.68
N GLU A 78 -9.80 10.22 1.14
CA GLU A 78 -9.98 11.59 0.66
C GLU A 78 -8.61 12.19 0.33
N GLN A 79 -8.47 12.72 -0.89
CA GLN A 79 -7.23 13.36 -1.34
C GLN A 79 -5.99 12.45 -1.20
N GLY A 80 -6.16 11.14 -1.42
CA GLY A 80 -5.09 10.15 -1.29
C GLY A 80 -4.72 9.80 0.16
N ARG A 81 -5.47 10.28 1.15
CA ARG A 81 -5.31 9.91 2.56
C ARG A 81 -6.40 8.94 2.97
N LEU A 82 -5.99 7.76 3.45
CA LEU A 82 -6.87 6.84 4.17
C LEU A 82 -7.09 7.38 5.59
N SER A 83 -8.36 7.50 5.97
CA SER A 83 -8.80 7.86 7.31
C SER A 83 -9.85 6.88 7.78
N GLU A 84 -9.92 6.64 9.08
CA GLU A 84 -10.85 5.71 9.69
C GLU A 84 -11.51 6.38 10.89
N PRO A 85 -12.81 6.71 10.84
CA PRO A 85 -13.48 7.37 11.96
C PRO A 85 -13.71 6.44 13.15
N GLN A 86 -13.80 5.12 12.95
CA GLN A 86 -14.13 4.18 14.03
C GLN A 86 -13.32 2.90 13.95
N LEU A 87 -12.28 2.85 14.78
CA LEU A 87 -11.39 1.72 14.91
C LEU A 87 -11.77 0.80 16.06
N VAL A 88 -11.87 -0.50 15.77
CA VAL A 88 -12.02 -1.57 16.76
C VAL A 88 -10.75 -2.40 16.78
N SER A 89 -10.28 -2.79 17.97
CA SER A 89 -9.07 -3.61 18.12
C SER A 89 -9.27 -4.78 19.08
N THR A 90 -8.45 -5.82 18.91
CA THR A 90 -8.25 -6.83 19.96
C THR A 90 -7.41 -6.26 21.11
N ARG A 91 -7.34 -6.99 22.24
CA ARG A 91 -6.56 -6.62 23.43
C ARG A 91 -5.70 -7.79 23.92
N ILE A 92 -4.85 -8.30 23.05
CA ILE A 92 -3.88 -9.36 23.35
C ILE A 92 -2.64 -8.71 23.99
N LEU A 93 -2.03 -9.41 24.95
CA LEU A 93 -0.78 -8.97 25.56
C LEU A 93 0.37 -9.12 24.56
N CYS A 94 0.91 -7.99 24.12
CA CYS A 94 2.04 -7.93 23.21
C CYS A 94 3.35 -7.89 23.99
N SER A 95 4.23 -8.85 23.75
CA SER A 95 5.60 -8.83 24.30
C SER A 95 6.43 -7.65 23.76
N ASN A 96 6.10 -7.18 22.55
CA ASN A 96 6.71 -6.01 21.92
C ASN A 96 5.71 -4.84 21.88
N ALA A 97 6.02 -3.77 22.62
CA ALA A 97 5.15 -2.60 22.75
C ALA A 97 5.00 -1.78 21.45
N ASP A 98 5.96 -1.89 20.53
CA ASP A 98 5.93 -1.15 19.25
C ASP A 98 4.96 -1.77 18.24
N LEU A 99 4.52 -3.01 18.46
CA LEU A 99 3.50 -3.68 17.64
C LEU A 99 2.07 -3.48 18.17
N ASN A 100 1.90 -2.60 19.17
CA ASN A 100 0.64 -2.33 19.87
C ASN A 100 0.18 -0.87 19.77
N LYS A 101 0.75 -0.09 18.86
CA LYS A 101 0.46 1.34 18.66
C LYS A 101 -0.21 1.57 17.31
#